data_AF-A0A7G8DEG5-F1
#
_entry.id   AF-A0A7G8DEG5-F1
#
_cell.length_a   1.000
_cell.length_b   1.000
_cell.length_c   1.000
_cell.angle_alpha   90.00
_cell.angle_beta   90.00
_cell.angle_gamma   90.00
#
_symmetry.space_group_name_H-M   'P 1'
#
loop_
_entity.id
_entity.type
_entity.pdbx_description
1 polymer ?
#
loop_
_entity_poly.entity_id
_entity_poly.type
_entity_poly.pdbx_seq_one_letter_code
_entity_poly.pdbx_strand_id
1 'polypeptide(L)'
;MTRLNSLQALAALTVATASIATMFSPPQLAAEQQKPADQTLTRRSDVRALPGQLDDVLMVNDNNPELITGEGILVSTFPQAPGLNIALNGRFDLFSHHVYAGQPDQLDSTLWLAVVAQPAGDAPVTLRLLGGSTSLSQATLKGQTASPFLPLPTLMAESGTAVASGPGSKVAGDLLRGDIANELQQEWLIAPGNISPLVVLPIPVAGLDPLLNGRNLQLRLQSSGPVHIATLAAYGNGDKVPDPERWIRLLNQGRQSPKEHQPTPRGASGRMVYSRVSGVQIGSTWRATLTDPGSSHLNIEDAPVSWPISSLERGELQTGQIQTAELKAFDAGTAWAAHGNYGVEYDLTLPLRNQGSQQRTVAITLDSPDKNSSGNGQLVFNGSDSGPVMFRGPIEVSGLDAQGGRPSGRRRFHLVLRRGQEGPQLGQITLAPGETRSVRVRLVYPADATPPQVLSLRPVKQSTEAPVDRP
;
A
#
# COMPACT_ATOMS: atom_id res chain seq x y z
N MET A 1 23.57 27.69 -58.85
CA MET A 1 24.71 26.74 -58.74
C MET A 1 24.87 26.43 -57.26
N THR A 2 24.21 25.39 -56.73
CA THR A 2 24.73 24.01 -56.53
C THR A 2 25.88 23.97 -55.51
N ARG A 3 25.92 23.15 -54.45
CA ARG A 3 25.25 21.88 -54.02
C ARG A 3 25.58 21.69 -52.52
N LEU A 4 24.63 21.37 -51.64
CA LEU A 4 24.08 20.06 -51.22
C LEU A 4 24.89 19.23 -50.19
N ASN A 5 24.16 18.84 -49.13
CA ASN A 5 24.15 17.60 -48.31
C ASN A 5 25.36 17.34 -47.36
N SER A 6 25.20 16.80 -46.13
CA SER A 6 24.34 15.65 -45.77
C SER A 6 24.12 15.45 -44.24
N LEU A 7 22.94 14.92 -43.91
CA LEU A 7 22.58 13.88 -42.89
C LEU A 7 22.78 14.19 -41.39
N GLN A 8 21.73 14.31 -40.55
CA GLN A 8 20.79 13.30 -39.99
C GLN A 8 21.39 12.24 -39.03
N ALA A 9 20.73 12.16 -37.86
CA ALA A 9 20.39 10.97 -37.05
C ALA A 9 21.27 10.56 -35.84
N LEU A 10 20.52 10.37 -34.74
CA LEU A 10 20.70 9.57 -33.52
C LEU A 10 21.72 8.41 -33.61
N ALA A 11 22.40 8.10 -32.51
CA ALA A 11 22.03 7.01 -31.59
C ALA A 11 23.14 6.68 -30.57
N ALA A 12 22.70 6.43 -29.33
CA ALA A 12 23.17 5.43 -28.37
C ALA A 12 24.67 5.11 -28.28
N LEU A 13 25.26 5.36 -27.10
CA LEU A 13 26.36 4.53 -26.61
C LEU A 13 26.05 4.02 -25.19
N THR A 14 25.68 2.75 -25.16
CA THR A 14 25.83 1.81 -24.05
C THR A 14 27.27 1.81 -23.52
N VAL A 15 27.45 1.93 -22.21
CA VAL A 15 28.66 1.46 -21.54
C VAL A 15 28.25 0.50 -20.43
N ALA A 16 28.31 -0.78 -20.76
CA ALA A 16 28.57 -1.82 -19.79
C ALA A 16 30.08 -1.79 -19.50
N THR A 17 30.47 -1.75 -18.23
CA THR A 17 31.81 -2.15 -17.81
C THR A 17 31.69 -3.24 -16.76
N ALA A 18 31.93 -4.46 -17.24
CA ALA A 18 32.23 -5.62 -16.45
C ALA A 18 33.61 -5.46 -15.79
N SER A 19 33.73 -6.05 -14.60
CA SER A 19 34.92 -6.23 -13.80
C SER A 19 36.07 -6.90 -14.56
N ILE A 20 37.30 -6.38 -14.39
CA ILE A 20 38.54 -7.14 -14.55
C ILE A 20 39.46 -6.77 -13.39
N ALA A 21 39.55 -7.67 -12.42
CA ALA A 21 40.68 -7.73 -11.48
C ALA A 21 41.06 -9.20 -11.34
N THR A 22 41.89 -9.69 -12.28
CA THR A 22 42.59 -10.97 -12.14
C THR A 22 43.84 -10.73 -11.29
N MET A 23 43.79 -11.14 -10.03
CA MET A 23 44.99 -11.41 -9.24
C MET A 23 45.03 -12.92 -8.95
N PHE A 24 46.16 -13.53 -9.30
CA PHE A 24 46.45 -14.95 -9.15
C PHE A 24 46.30 -15.42 -7.69
N SER A 25 45.54 -16.49 -7.48
CA SER A 25 45.52 -17.28 -6.24
C SER A 25 45.68 -18.76 -6.60
N PRO A 26 46.48 -19.54 -5.85
CA PRO A 26 46.72 -20.96 -6.15
C PRO A 26 45.46 -21.82 -5.93
N PRO A 27 45.36 -23.01 -6.54
CA PRO A 27 44.16 -23.83 -6.47
C PRO A 27 44.06 -24.48 -5.09
N GLN A 28 43.31 -23.86 -4.18
CA GLN A 28 42.72 -24.57 -3.07
C GLN A 28 41.44 -25.23 -3.58
N LEU A 29 41.34 -26.56 -3.44
CA LEU A 29 40.08 -27.29 -3.55
C LEU A 29 39.08 -26.68 -2.55
N ALA A 30 38.29 -25.73 -3.02
CA ALA A 30 37.08 -25.32 -2.33
C ALA A 30 36.03 -26.38 -2.64
N ALA A 31 35.76 -27.25 -1.65
CA ALA A 31 34.54 -28.04 -1.67
C ALA A 31 33.37 -27.07 -1.89
N GLU A 32 32.56 -27.30 -2.93
CA GLU A 32 31.26 -26.65 -3.09
C GLU A 32 30.46 -26.94 -1.82
N GLN A 33 30.45 -25.99 -0.88
CA GLN A 33 29.39 -25.91 0.10
C GLN A 33 28.12 -25.59 -0.69
N GLN A 34 27.41 -26.64 -1.08
CA GLN A 34 26.03 -26.57 -1.54
C GLN A 34 25.27 -25.66 -0.58
N LYS A 35 24.87 -24.48 -1.05
CA LYS A 35 23.88 -23.65 -0.39
C LYS A 35 22.68 -24.58 -0.15
N PRO A 36 22.22 -24.77 1.10
CA PRO A 36 21.06 -25.63 1.36
C PRO A 36 19.92 -25.19 0.44
N ALA A 37 19.34 -26.14 -0.30
CA ALA A 37 18.17 -25.85 -1.10
C ALA A 37 17.10 -25.30 -0.16
N ASP A 38 16.61 -24.09 -0.42
CA ASP A 38 15.49 -23.51 0.32
C ASP A 38 14.32 -24.50 0.22
N GLN A 39 13.97 -25.14 1.33
CA GLN A 39 12.89 -26.13 1.34
C GLN A 39 11.59 -25.43 0.95
N THR A 40 10.97 -25.82 -0.15
CA THR A 40 9.67 -25.28 -0.54
C THR A 40 8.58 -25.91 0.33
N LEU A 41 7.75 -25.10 0.97
CA LEU A 41 6.61 -25.52 1.77
C LEU A 41 5.34 -25.34 0.95
N THR A 42 4.58 -26.42 0.74
CA THR A 42 3.30 -26.36 0.04
C THR A 42 2.17 -26.65 1.00
N ARG A 43 1.18 -25.75 1.07
CA ARG A 43 -0.03 -25.90 1.88
C ARG A 43 -1.23 -26.02 0.95
N ARG A 44 -1.94 -27.15 1.01
CA ARG A 44 -3.25 -27.26 0.36
C ARG A 44 -4.19 -26.22 0.95
N SER A 45 -4.86 -25.45 0.10
CA SER A 45 -5.80 -24.40 0.50
C SER A 45 -6.86 -24.20 -0.58
N ASP A 46 -8.11 -24.06 -0.19
CA ASP A 46 -9.16 -23.60 -1.10
C ASP A 46 -9.00 -22.08 -1.32
N VAL A 47 -8.35 -21.70 -2.43
CA VAL A 47 -8.07 -20.29 -2.75
C VAL A 47 -9.21 -19.74 -3.58
N ARG A 48 -10.03 -18.90 -2.97
CA ARG A 48 -11.25 -18.33 -3.56
C ARG A 48 -11.04 -16.87 -3.94
N ALA A 49 -11.77 -16.40 -4.95
CA ALA A 49 -11.90 -14.97 -5.20
C ALA A 49 -12.49 -14.26 -3.97
N LEU A 50 -11.98 -13.07 -3.64
CA LEU A 50 -12.50 -12.26 -2.55
C LEU A 50 -13.87 -11.69 -2.94
N PRO A 51 -14.96 -11.99 -2.23
CA PRO A 51 -16.27 -11.44 -2.55
C PRO A 51 -16.30 -9.92 -2.35
N GLY A 52 -17.37 -9.28 -2.84
CA GLY A 52 -17.50 -7.82 -2.80
C GLY A 52 -16.70 -7.13 -3.91
N GLN A 53 -16.55 -5.82 -3.78
CA GLN A 53 -15.86 -4.96 -4.73
C GLN A 53 -15.43 -3.67 -4.03
N LEU A 54 -14.61 -2.89 -4.72
CA LEU A 54 -14.36 -1.50 -4.35
C LEU A 54 -15.67 -0.68 -4.37
N ASP A 55 -15.77 0.28 -3.46
CA ASP A 55 -16.82 1.30 -3.49
C ASP A 55 -16.58 2.33 -4.62
N ASP A 56 -17.44 3.34 -4.72
CA ASP A 56 -17.35 4.37 -5.76
C ASP A 56 -16.66 5.67 -5.28
N VAL A 57 -16.08 5.65 -4.07
CA VAL A 57 -15.40 6.83 -3.49
C VAL A 57 -14.14 7.12 -4.30
N LEU A 58 -14.06 8.31 -4.90
CA LEU A 58 -12.89 8.69 -5.69
C LEU A 58 -11.66 8.87 -4.80
N MET A 59 -10.51 8.39 -5.27
CA MET A 59 -9.21 8.60 -4.61
C MET A 59 -8.22 9.23 -5.58
N VAL A 60 -7.72 10.42 -5.27
CA VAL A 60 -6.60 11.02 -6.00
C VAL A 60 -5.32 10.31 -5.59
N ASN A 61 -4.70 9.62 -6.54
CA ASN A 61 -3.45 8.90 -6.38
C ASN A 61 -2.28 9.74 -6.89
N ASP A 62 -1.29 9.93 -6.02
CA ASP A 62 -0.09 10.72 -6.24
C ASP A 62 1.16 9.90 -5.84
N ASN A 63 1.64 9.07 -6.75
CA ASN A 63 2.80 8.21 -6.51
C ASN A 63 3.70 8.08 -7.75
N ASN A 64 3.44 8.86 -8.82
CA ASN A 64 4.27 8.87 -10.03
C ASN A 64 4.86 10.27 -10.29
N PRO A 65 6.17 10.47 -10.09
CA PRO A 65 7.18 9.45 -9.76
C PRO A 65 7.10 9.03 -8.29
N GLU A 66 7.77 7.94 -7.90
CA GLU A 66 8.05 7.70 -6.47
C GLU A 66 9.25 8.54 -6.03
N LEU A 67 10.33 8.53 -6.81
CA LEU A 67 11.48 9.41 -6.58
C LEU A 67 11.27 10.75 -7.31
N ILE A 68 11.02 11.82 -6.56
CA ILE A 68 10.87 13.16 -7.15
C ILE A 68 12.25 13.74 -7.49
N THR A 69 12.48 13.98 -8.78
CA THR A 69 13.73 14.54 -9.33
C THR A 69 13.57 15.95 -9.89
N GLY A 70 12.37 16.53 -9.81
CA GLY A 70 12.10 17.88 -10.31
C GLY A 70 10.81 18.48 -9.77
N GLU A 71 10.67 19.79 -9.91
CA GLU A 71 9.48 20.53 -9.47
C GLU A 71 8.35 20.48 -10.50
N GLY A 72 7.11 20.57 -10.01
CA GLY A 72 5.94 20.73 -10.88
C GLY A 72 4.68 20.10 -10.29
N ILE A 73 3.70 19.92 -11.15
CA ILE A 73 2.44 19.22 -10.86
C ILE A 73 2.72 17.71 -10.80
N LEU A 74 2.41 17.07 -9.68
CA LEU A 74 2.51 15.62 -9.54
C LEU A 74 1.21 14.93 -9.98
N VAL A 75 0.06 15.47 -9.59
CA VAL A 75 -1.27 15.16 -10.17
C VAL A 75 -2.19 16.37 -9.97
N SER A 76 -3.08 16.62 -10.94
CA SER A 76 -4.04 17.72 -10.86
C SER A 76 -5.41 17.30 -11.36
N THR A 77 -6.46 17.67 -10.63
CA THR A 77 -7.85 17.43 -11.05
C THR A 77 -8.48 18.66 -11.72
N PHE A 78 -7.73 19.76 -11.83
CA PHE A 78 -8.16 20.99 -12.49
C PHE A 78 -8.48 20.76 -13.99
N PRO A 79 -9.29 21.62 -14.62
CA PRO A 79 -9.64 21.47 -16.04
C PRO A 79 -8.49 21.82 -16.99
N GLN A 80 -7.55 22.68 -16.59
CA GLN A 80 -6.42 23.07 -17.44
C GLN A 80 -5.36 21.98 -17.48
N ALA A 81 -4.92 21.59 -18.67
CA ALA A 81 -3.83 20.64 -18.86
C ALA A 81 -2.57 21.10 -18.11
N PRO A 82 -1.86 20.20 -17.40
CA PRO A 82 -1.98 18.73 -17.41
C PRO A 82 -3.06 18.16 -16.47
N GLY A 83 -4.03 18.95 -16.05
CA GLY A 83 -5.12 18.52 -15.18
C GLY A 83 -6.12 17.56 -15.84
N LEU A 84 -6.71 16.71 -14.99
CA LEU A 84 -7.58 15.61 -15.37
C LEU A 84 -9.05 16.01 -15.60
N ASN A 85 -9.40 17.28 -15.35
CA ASN A 85 -10.76 17.79 -15.50
C ASN A 85 -11.81 16.98 -14.72
N ILE A 86 -11.55 16.74 -13.42
CA ILE A 86 -12.47 16.04 -12.52
C ILE A 86 -12.73 16.93 -11.32
N ALA A 87 -13.96 17.39 -11.16
CA ALA A 87 -14.39 17.98 -9.89
C ALA A 87 -14.68 16.84 -8.88
N LEU A 88 -14.13 16.96 -7.68
CA LEU A 88 -14.41 16.09 -6.55
C LEU A 88 -15.57 16.70 -5.76
N ASN A 89 -16.55 15.89 -5.37
CA ASN A 89 -17.70 16.36 -4.61
C ASN A 89 -18.11 15.30 -3.59
N GLY A 90 -18.55 15.73 -2.41
CA GLY A 90 -18.86 14.82 -1.32
C GLY A 90 -17.60 14.14 -0.77
N ARG A 91 -17.68 12.82 -0.55
CA ARG A 91 -16.59 11.99 0.02
C ARG A 91 -15.54 11.65 -1.04
N PHE A 92 -14.26 11.93 -0.77
CA PHE A 92 -13.14 11.52 -1.60
C PHE A 92 -11.84 11.35 -0.79
N ASP A 93 -10.88 10.60 -1.32
CA ASP A 93 -9.57 10.38 -0.70
C ASP A 93 -8.44 11.02 -1.51
N LEU A 94 -7.33 11.25 -0.83
CA LEU A 94 -6.04 11.55 -1.45
C LEU A 94 -5.01 10.58 -0.85
N PHE A 95 -4.26 9.90 -1.71
CA PHE A 95 -3.11 9.08 -1.37
C PHE A 95 -1.88 9.67 -2.06
N SER A 96 -0.83 9.95 -1.30
CA SER A 96 0.45 10.46 -1.82
C SER A 96 1.62 9.74 -1.15
N HIS A 97 2.58 9.28 -1.95
CA HIS A 97 3.77 8.60 -1.46
C HIS A 97 4.97 8.94 -2.34
N HIS A 98 5.99 9.55 -1.75
CA HIS A 98 7.15 10.06 -2.48
C HIS A 98 8.43 9.92 -1.69
N VAL A 99 9.53 9.85 -2.42
CA VAL A 99 10.90 9.83 -1.93
C VAL A 99 11.65 11.01 -2.55
N TYR A 100 12.55 11.60 -1.79
CA TYR A 100 13.46 12.64 -2.23
C TYR A 100 14.89 12.28 -1.83
N ALA A 101 15.81 12.39 -2.78
CA ALA A 101 17.22 12.00 -2.64
C ALA A 101 18.19 13.20 -2.58
N GLY A 102 17.68 14.39 -2.27
CA GLY A 102 18.47 15.62 -2.30
C GLY A 102 18.77 16.12 -3.70
N GLN A 103 19.39 17.31 -3.76
CA GLN A 103 20.03 17.83 -4.95
C GLN A 103 21.53 17.50 -4.87
N PRO A 104 22.17 17.03 -5.95
CA PRO A 104 23.58 16.60 -5.93
C PRO A 104 24.56 17.66 -5.39
N ASP A 105 24.24 18.94 -5.60
CA ASP A 105 25.03 20.10 -5.20
C ASP A 105 24.54 20.77 -3.90
N GLN A 106 23.46 20.27 -3.30
CA GLN A 106 22.86 20.86 -2.10
C GLN A 106 22.44 19.79 -1.06
N LEU A 107 23.36 19.53 -0.13
CA LEU A 107 23.22 18.54 0.95
C LEU A 107 22.12 18.89 1.98
N ASP A 108 21.75 20.17 2.09
CA ASP A 108 20.70 20.66 3.00
C ASP A 108 19.35 20.91 2.28
N SER A 109 19.20 20.40 1.07
CA SER A 109 18.00 20.62 0.27
C SER A 109 16.76 19.96 0.89
N THR A 110 15.62 20.59 0.65
CA THR A 110 14.30 20.08 1.07
C THR A 110 13.35 20.16 -0.09
N LEU A 111 12.63 19.08 -0.38
CA LEU A 111 11.50 19.12 -1.28
C LEU A 111 10.23 19.44 -0.48
N TRP A 112 9.37 20.30 -0.97
CA TRP A 112 8.09 20.63 -0.36
C TRP A 112 6.95 20.06 -1.20
N LEU A 113 6.11 19.25 -0.57
CA LEU A 113 4.87 18.71 -1.12
C LEU A 113 3.71 19.61 -0.69
N ALA A 114 2.96 20.15 -1.64
CA ALA A 114 1.76 20.92 -1.37
C ALA A 114 0.52 20.24 -1.95
N VAL A 115 -0.56 20.22 -1.17
CA VAL A 115 -1.92 19.97 -1.68
C VAL A 115 -2.62 21.31 -1.75
N VAL A 116 -3.07 21.70 -2.94
CA VAL A 116 -3.85 22.93 -3.15
C VAL A 116 -5.25 22.58 -3.61
N ALA A 117 -6.21 23.48 -3.34
CA ALA A 117 -7.58 23.31 -3.78
C ALA A 117 -8.24 24.62 -4.20
N GLN A 118 -9.22 24.51 -5.09
CA GLN A 118 -10.08 25.61 -5.53
C GLN A 118 -11.51 25.10 -5.75
N PRO A 119 -12.56 25.81 -5.28
CA PRO A 119 -13.93 25.50 -5.63
C PRO A 119 -14.11 25.49 -7.15
N ALA A 120 -14.86 24.52 -7.67
CA ALA A 120 -15.11 24.44 -9.11
C ALA A 120 -16.18 25.45 -9.60
N GLY A 121 -16.87 26.12 -8.68
CA GLY A 121 -17.86 27.17 -8.98
C GLY A 121 -17.70 28.39 -8.07
N ASP A 122 -18.72 29.26 -8.08
CA ASP A 122 -18.66 30.58 -7.44
C ASP A 122 -19.10 30.59 -5.97
N ALA A 123 -19.43 29.43 -5.41
CA ALA A 123 -19.76 29.28 -3.99
C ALA A 123 -18.52 28.85 -3.18
N PRO A 124 -18.38 29.32 -1.93
CA PRO A 124 -17.34 28.80 -1.04
C PRO A 124 -17.56 27.32 -0.76
N VAL A 125 -16.47 26.58 -0.59
CA VAL A 125 -16.48 25.14 -0.28
C VAL A 125 -15.81 24.91 1.06
N THR A 126 -16.44 24.11 1.91
CA THR A 126 -15.85 23.58 3.13
C THR A 126 -15.34 22.16 2.87
N LEU A 127 -14.05 21.94 3.15
CA LEU A 127 -13.46 20.60 3.20
C LEU A 127 -13.28 20.19 4.65
N ARG A 128 -13.72 18.98 5.01
CA ARG A 128 -13.50 18.38 6.33
C ARG A 128 -12.66 17.12 6.21
N LEU A 129 -11.65 17.00 7.08
CA LEU A 129 -10.83 15.80 7.23
C LEU A 129 -11.54 14.83 8.16
N LEU A 130 -11.95 13.68 7.62
CA LEU A 130 -12.60 12.60 8.36
C LEU A 130 -11.58 11.66 9.02
N GLY A 131 -10.36 11.62 8.47
CA GLY A 131 -9.22 10.86 8.95
C GLY A 131 -8.03 11.16 8.06
N GLY A 132 -6.82 11.20 8.60
CA GLY A 132 -5.67 11.54 7.77
C GLY A 132 -4.36 11.45 8.51
N SER A 133 -3.33 11.00 7.82
CA SER A 133 -2.01 10.92 8.41
C SER A 133 -0.92 11.23 7.41
N THR A 134 0.21 11.68 7.94
CA THR A 134 1.46 11.86 7.22
C THR A 134 2.59 11.30 8.07
N SER A 135 3.63 10.77 7.42
CA SER A 135 4.86 10.38 8.10
C SER A 135 6.04 10.50 7.17
N LEU A 136 7.15 11.02 7.68
CA LEU A 136 8.46 10.88 7.08
C LEU A 136 9.02 9.48 7.36
N SER A 137 9.98 9.04 6.55
CA SER A 137 10.83 7.91 6.89
C SER A 137 11.82 8.28 7.99
N GLN A 138 12.31 9.53 7.99
CA GLN A 138 13.27 10.04 8.97
C GLN A 138 12.90 11.49 9.32
N ALA A 139 12.82 11.80 10.61
CA ALA A 139 12.65 13.19 11.07
C ALA A 139 14.03 13.87 11.10
N THR A 140 14.14 15.06 10.52
CA THR A 140 15.34 15.91 10.64
C THR A 140 15.16 16.98 11.72
N LEU A 141 13.92 17.26 12.13
CA LEU A 141 13.58 18.23 13.15
C LEU A 141 12.63 17.65 14.21
N LYS A 142 12.64 18.27 15.39
CA LYS A 142 11.68 17.98 16.45
C LYS A 142 10.26 18.34 15.99
N GLY A 143 9.31 17.45 16.27
CA GLY A 143 7.89 17.66 15.98
C GLY A 143 7.43 17.15 14.62
N GLN A 144 8.34 16.67 13.76
CA GLN A 144 7.96 15.95 12.54
C GLN A 144 7.53 14.53 12.88
N THR A 145 6.34 14.12 12.43
CA THR A 145 5.95 12.70 12.48
C THR A 145 6.84 11.91 11.53
N ALA A 146 7.54 10.93 12.08
CA ALA A 146 8.38 10.02 11.33
C ALA A 146 8.24 8.58 11.84
N SER A 147 8.52 7.64 10.94
CA SER A 147 8.49 6.21 11.20
C SER A 147 9.62 5.57 10.38
N PRO A 148 10.81 5.38 10.97
CA PRO A 148 11.92 4.73 10.29
C PRO A 148 11.63 3.27 10.01
N PHE A 149 12.36 2.69 9.06
CA PHE A 149 12.27 1.28 8.74
C PHE A 149 12.96 0.43 9.81
N LEU A 150 12.25 0.17 10.90
CA LEU A 150 12.71 -0.69 11.99
C LEU A 150 12.70 -2.18 11.59
N PRO A 151 13.70 -2.96 12.02
CA PRO A 151 13.77 -4.41 11.80
C PRO A 151 12.87 -5.16 12.79
N LEU A 152 11.55 -4.95 12.67
CA LEU A 152 10.57 -5.58 13.54
C LEU A 152 10.43 -7.08 13.23
N PRO A 153 10.08 -7.93 14.23
CA PRO A 153 9.75 -9.33 13.99
C PRO A 153 8.49 -9.47 13.14
N THR A 154 8.24 -10.70 12.66
CA THR A 154 7.09 -11.03 11.78
C THR A 154 5.74 -10.61 12.36
N LEU A 155 5.57 -10.70 13.68
CA LEU A 155 4.34 -10.34 14.40
C LEU A 155 4.66 -9.52 15.64
N MET A 156 4.01 -8.37 15.79
CA MET A 156 3.95 -7.63 17.05
C MET A 156 2.50 -7.22 17.33
N ALA A 157 1.98 -7.57 18.50
CA ALA A 157 0.68 -7.07 18.94
C ALA A 157 0.83 -5.65 19.49
N GLU A 158 -0.11 -4.75 19.17
CA GLU A 158 -0.20 -3.46 19.84
C GLU A 158 -0.78 -3.65 21.24
N SER A 159 -0.02 -3.27 22.27
CA SER A 159 -0.39 -3.36 23.69
C SER A 159 -0.59 -1.99 24.34
N GLY A 160 -1.21 -1.05 23.61
CA GLY A 160 -1.45 0.33 24.03
C GLY A 160 -0.55 1.37 23.35
N THR A 161 0.56 0.93 22.76
CA THR A 161 1.42 1.75 21.91
C THR A 161 1.25 1.33 20.45
N ALA A 162 1.06 2.30 19.56
CA ALA A 162 1.02 2.04 18.12
C ALA A 162 2.38 1.52 17.63
N VAL A 163 2.37 0.49 16.79
CA VAL A 163 3.60 -0.08 16.21
C VAL A 163 3.64 0.25 14.72
N ALA A 164 4.75 0.82 14.27
CA ALA A 164 4.97 1.14 12.86
C ALA A 164 6.43 0.92 12.48
N SER A 165 6.66 0.63 11.21
CA SER A 165 7.98 0.60 10.60
C SER A 165 7.85 1.10 9.17
N GLY A 166 8.48 2.22 8.86
CA GLY A 166 8.28 2.93 7.60
C GLY A 166 7.05 3.85 7.58
N PRO A 167 7.03 4.83 6.66
CA PRO A 167 5.97 5.83 6.58
C PRO A 167 4.64 5.24 6.10
N GLY A 168 4.64 4.26 5.17
CA GLY A 168 3.42 3.62 4.70
C GLY A 168 2.70 2.84 5.81
N SER A 169 3.46 2.10 6.62
CA SER A 169 2.93 1.38 7.80
C SER A 169 2.32 2.34 8.83
N LYS A 170 2.99 3.45 9.14
CA LYS A 170 2.51 4.45 10.10
C LYS A 170 1.18 5.06 9.66
N VAL A 171 1.09 5.51 8.41
CA VAL A 171 -0.12 6.13 7.87
C VAL A 171 -1.27 5.12 7.79
N ALA A 172 -1.01 3.90 7.32
CA ALA A 172 -2.01 2.82 7.30
C ALA A 172 -2.56 2.52 8.70
N GLY A 173 -1.69 2.49 9.71
CA GLY A 173 -2.08 2.30 11.12
C GLY A 173 -2.92 3.43 11.67
N ASP A 174 -2.56 4.68 11.37
CA ASP A 174 -3.33 5.85 11.82
C ASP A 174 -4.73 5.85 11.24
N LEU A 175 -4.87 5.56 9.95
CA LEU A 175 -6.19 5.46 9.33
C LEU A 175 -7.02 4.31 9.88
N LEU A 176 -6.40 3.16 10.16
CA LEU A 176 -7.09 2.01 10.75
C LEU A 176 -7.63 2.34 12.16
N ARG A 177 -6.89 3.15 12.90
CA ARG A 177 -7.26 3.69 14.22
C ARG A 177 -8.32 4.79 14.16
N GLY A 178 -8.41 5.49 13.02
CA GLY A 178 -9.22 6.70 12.88
C GLY A 178 -8.54 7.95 13.43
N ASP A 179 -7.20 7.93 13.49
CA ASP A 179 -6.40 9.03 14.02
C ASP A 179 -6.17 10.11 12.95
N ILE A 180 -5.91 11.33 13.43
CA ILE A 180 -5.50 12.47 12.60
C ILE A 180 -4.10 12.91 13.04
N ALA A 181 -3.15 12.98 12.10
CA ALA A 181 -1.81 13.49 12.39
C ALA A 181 -1.86 14.97 12.78
N ASN A 182 -1.04 15.36 13.76
CA ASN A 182 -1.05 16.72 14.32
C ASN A 182 -0.65 17.80 13.30
N GLU A 183 0.07 17.43 12.25
CA GLU A 183 0.45 18.31 11.14
C GLU A 183 -0.71 18.66 10.21
N LEU A 184 -1.88 18.02 10.38
CA LEU A 184 -3.03 18.18 9.49
C LEU A 184 -4.12 19.01 10.15
N GLN A 185 -4.58 20.03 9.41
CA GLN A 185 -5.79 20.77 9.72
C GLN A 185 -7.02 19.88 9.49
N GLN A 186 -8.08 20.10 10.28
CA GLN A 186 -9.29 19.28 10.22
C GLN A 186 -10.39 19.85 9.31
N GLU A 187 -10.38 21.17 9.07
CA GLU A 187 -11.41 21.82 8.27
C GLU A 187 -10.85 23.04 7.55
N TRP A 188 -11.18 23.20 6.26
CA TRP A 188 -10.78 24.35 5.44
C TRP A 188 -12.03 25.00 4.85
N LEU A 189 -12.14 26.32 4.98
CA LEU A 189 -13.11 27.12 4.23
C LEU A 189 -12.38 27.78 3.05
N ILE A 190 -12.78 27.40 1.83
CA ILE A 190 -12.12 27.82 0.60
C ILE A 190 -13.03 28.79 -0.15
N ALA A 191 -12.56 30.02 -0.34
CA ALA A 191 -13.27 31.02 -1.12
C ALA A 191 -13.25 30.67 -2.63
N PRO A 192 -14.32 31.00 -3.38
CA PRO A 192 -14.35 30.82 -4.82
C PRO A 192 -13.26 31.67 -5.51
N GLY A 193 -12.81 31.22 -6.68
CA GLY A 193 -11.82 31.93 -7.50
C GLY A 193 -10.38 31.93 -6.98
N ASN A 194 -10.12 31.44 -5.75
CA ASN A 194 -8.80 31.41 -5.15
C ASN A 194 -8.27 29.98 -5.00
N ILE A 195 -7.02 29.77 -5.43
CA ILE A 195 -6.27 28.55 -5.13
C ILE A 195 -5.73 28.68 -3.71
N SER A 196 -6.12 27.76 -2.84
CA SER A 196 -5.73 27.74 -1.42
C SER A 196 -4.86 26.52 -1.11
N PRO A 197 -3.67 26.69 -0.50
CA PRO A 197 -2.93 25.56 0.07
C PRO A 197 -3.70 24.94 1.23
N LEU A 198 -3.93 23.64 1.16
CA LEU A 198 -4.56 22.85 2.24
C LEU A 198 -3.50 22.28 3.19
N VAL A 199 -2.44 21.75 2.59
CA VAL A 199 -1.38 21.00 3.27
C VAL A 199 -0.06 21.35 2.59
N VAL A 200 0.96 21.70 3.35
CA VAL A 200 2.32 21.99 2.84
C VAL A 200 3.33 21.31 3.76
N LEU A 201 4.05 20.32 3.22
CA LEU A 201 4.79 19.34 3.99
C LEU A 201 6.21 19.16 3.45
N PRO A 202 7.26 19.22 4.29
CA PRO A 202 8.65 19.09 3.83
C PRO A 202 9.09 17.64 3.68
N ILE A 203 9.99 17.34 2.76
CA ILE A 203 10.75 16.10 2.65
C ILE A 203 12.23 16.50 2.71
N PRO A 204 12.76 16.70 3.93
CA PRO A 204 14.12 17.16 4.13
C PRO A 204 15.11 16.00 4.04
N VAL A 205 16.31 16.24 3.51
CA VAL A 205 17.41 15.25 3.51
C VAL A 205 18.64 15.67 4.32
N ALA A 206 18.65 16.91 4.82
CA ALA A 206 19.77 17.46 5.58
C ALA A 206 20.17 16.54 6.75
N GLY A 207 21.44 16.13 6.77
CA GLY A 207 22.01 15.30 7.84
C GLY A 207 21.64 13.82 7.81
N LEU A 208 20.92 13.35 6.79
CA LEU A 208 20.61 11.93 6.61
C LEU A 208 21.74 11.20 5.86
N ASP A 209 21.96 9.94 6.19
CA ASP A 209 22.86 9.05 5.46
C ASP A 209 22.16 7.70 5.14
N PRO A 210 21.88 7.41 3.85
CA PRO A 210 22.05 8.29 2.69
C PRO A 210 21.12 9.52 2.78
N LEU A 211 21.37 10.54 1.96
CA LEU A 211 20.53 11.74 1.79
C LEU A 211 19.18 11.39 1.14
N LEU A 212 18.37 10.59 1.83
CA LEU A 212 17.16 10.00 1.31
C LEU A 212 16.06 10.05 2.36
N ASN A 213 14.91 10.59 1.98
CA ASN A 213 13.75 10.61 2.86
C ASN A 213 12.48 10.35 2.05
N GLY A 214 11.65 9.45 2.56
CA GLY A 214 10.30 9.21 2.06
C GLY A 214 9.26 9.98 2.87
N ARG A 215 8.15 10.37 2.25
CA ARG A 215 6.93 10.86 2.89
C ARG A 215 5.73 10.11 2.34
N ASN A 216 4.92 9.58 3.24
CA ASN A 216 3.57 9.11 2.93
C ASN A 216 2.56 10.10 3.48
N LEU A 217 1.51 10.39 2.74
CA LEU A 217 0.36 11.22 3.10
C LEU A 217 -0.90 10.52 2.63
N GLN A 218 -1.89 10.41 3.51
CA GLN A 218 -3.21 9.94 3.10
C GLN A 218 -4.31 10.70 3.84
N LEU A 219 -5.30 11.20 3.10
CA LEU A 219 -6.39 12.04 3.59
C LEU A 219 -7.73 11.44 3.18
N ARG A 220 -8.66 11.39 4.13
CA ARG A 220 -10.08 11.07 3.92
C ARG A 220 -10.87 12.35 4.06
N LEU A 221 -11.39 12.88 2.96
CA LEU A 221 -12.01 14.20 2.91
C LEU A 221 -13.51 14.13 2.62
N GLN A 222 -14.23 15.13 3.12
CA GLN A 222 -15.62 15.41 2.82
C GLN A 222 -15.75 16.87 2.35
N SER A 223 -16.22 17.06 1.12
CA SER A 223 -16.52 18.38 0.58
C SER A 223 -17.99 18.74 0.72
N SER A 224 -18.29 20.02 0.94
CA SER A 224 -19.63 20.59 0.87
C SER A 224 -20.08 20.93 -0.56
N GLY A 225 -19.16 20.91 -1.53
CA GLY A 225 -19.46 21.20 -2.94
C GLY A 225 -18.33 20.78 -3.90
N PRO A 226 -18.52 20.95 -5.21
CA PRO A 226 -17.51 20.60 -6.21
C PRO A 226 -16.19 21.36 -6.01
N VAL A 227 -15.07 20.65 -5.94
CA VAL A 227 -13.73 21.20 -5.72
C VAL A 227 -12.71 20.53 -6.65
N HIS A 228 -11.73 21.29 -7.13
CA HIS A 228 -10.53 20.74 -7.74
C HIS A 228 -9.39 20.77 -6.74
N ILE A 229 -8.58 19.71 -6.73
CA ILE A 229 -7.32 19.63 -5.98
C ILE A 229 -6.15 19.31 -6.90
N ALA A 230 -4.95 19.69 -6.48
CA ALA A 230 -3.70 19.29 -7.11
C ALA A 230 -2.62 19.03 -6.05
N THR A 231 -1.70 18.12 -6.33
CA THR A 231 -0.46 17.95 -5.57
C THR A 231 0.72 18.48 -6.36
N LEU A 232 1.58 19.24 -5.69
CA LEU A 232 2.68 19.99 -6.29
C LEU A 232 3.97 19.71 -5.52
N ALA A 233 5.08 19.64 -6.24
CA ALA A 233 6.42 19.55 -5.68
C ALA A 233 7.23 20.81 -5.99
N ALA A 234 7.93 21.34 -4.99
CA ALA A 234 8.86 22.46 -5.17
C ALA A 234 10.11 22.32 -4.29
N TYR A 235 11.25 22.78 -4.77
CA TYR A 235 12.48 22.84 -3.97
C TYR A 235 12.44 24.02 -3.00
N GLY A 236 12.69 23.76 -1.73
CA GLY A 236 12.84 24.78 -0.70
C GLY A 236 14.29 25.01 -0.33
N ASN A 237 14.51 26.05 0.46
CA ASN A 237 15.78 26.30 1.11
C ASN A 237 15.65 25.90 2.59
N GLY A 238 16.14 24.70 2.93
CA GLY A 238 15.96 24.08 4.23
C GLY A 238 14.50 24.09 4.69
N ASP A 239 14.29 24.55 5.92
CA ASP A 239 12.98 24.52 6.61
C ASP A 239 12.06 25.69 6.25
N LYS A 240 12.48 26.56 5.32
CA LYS A 240 11.65 27.68 4.87
C LYS A 240 10.54 27.18 3.95
N VAL A 241 9.30 27.17 4.48
CA VAL A 241 8.08 26.91 3.71
C VAL A 241 8.02 27.84 2.49
N PRO A 242 7.80 27.32 1.27
CA PRO A 242 7.62 28.16 0.10
C PRO A 242 6.43 29.10 0.21
N ASP A 243 6.57 30.29 -0.38
CA ASP A 243 5.49 31.29 -0.45
C ASP A 243 4.23 30.70 -1.12
N PRO A 244 3.01 30.94 -0.60
CA PRO A 244 1.77 30.45 -1.20
C PRO A 244 1.63 30.74 -2.70
N GLU A 245 2.09 31.90 -3.18
CA GLU A 245 2.04 32.25 -4.60
C GLU A 245 2.91 31.34 -5.47
N ARG A 246 3.93 30.68 -4.90
CA ARG A 246 4.75 29.71 -5.65
C ARG A 246 3.91 28.55 -6.14
N TRP A 247 2.97 28.07 -5.34
CA TRP A 247 2.08 26.97 -5.70
C TRP A 247 1.15 27.37 -6.83
N ILE A 248 0.62 28.59 -6.76
CA ILE A 248 -0.23 29.17 -7.81
C ILE A 248 0.56 29.29 -9.12
N ARG A 249 1.79 29.81 -9.06
CA ARG A 249 2.67 29.90 -10.24
C ARG A 249 2.98 28.53 -10.84
N LEU A 250 3.33 27.53 -10.03
CA LEU A 250 3.61 26.17 -10.51
C LEU A 250 2.39 25.53 -11.18
N LEU A 251 1.20 25.70 -10.60
CA LEU A 251 -0.04 25.20 -11.19
C LEU A 251 -0.34 25.92 -12.52
N ASN A 252 -0.23 27.25 -12.57
CA ASN A 252 -0.50 28.05 -13.76
C ASN A 252 0.52 27.85 -14.89
N GLN A 253 1.77 27.49 -14.55
CA GLN A 253 2.78 27.12 -15.54
C GLN A 253 2.43 25.82 -16.28
N GLY A 254 1.55 24.98 -15.71
CA GLY A 254 1.12 23.73 -16.35
C GLY A 254 2.24 22.72 -16.56
N ARG A 255 3.32 22.79 -15.78
CA ARG A 255 4.47 21.88 -15.92
C ARG A 255 4.31 20.67 -15.00
N GLN A 256 4.27 19.47 -15.56
CA GLN A 256 4.33 18.23 -14.77
C GLN A 256 5.74 18.03 -14.20
N SER A 257 5.80 17.49 -12.98
CA SER A 257 7.04 16.91 -12.45
C SER A 257 7.45 15.71 -13.33
N PRO A 258 8.77 15.46 -13.54
CA PRO A 258 9.24 14.30 -14.28
C PRO A 258 8.65 12.99 -13.74
N LYS A 259 8.16 12.13 -14.63
CA LYS A 259 7.66 10.78 -14.31
C LYS A 259 8.78 9.76 -14.45
N GLU A 260 8.63 8.60 -13.81
CA GLU A 260 9.72 7.61 -13.73
C GLU A 260 9.59 6.48 -14.76
N HIS A 261 8.54 5.65 -14.65
CA HIS A 261 8.41 4.42 -15.42
C HIS A 261 7.22 4.43 -16.39
N GLN A 262 7.44 3.97 -17.61
CA GLN A 262 6.35 3.69 -18.54
C GLN A 262 5.66 2.37 -18.16
N PRO A 263 4.33 2.35 -17.97
CA PRO A 263 3.60 1.12 -17.67
C PRO A 263 3.55 0.19 -18.88
N THR A 264 3.39 -1.10 -18.61
CA THR A 264 2.97 -2.04 -19.65
C THR A 264 1.54 -1.70 -20.11
N PRO A 265 1.29 -1.56 -21.43
CA PRO A 265 -0.05 -1.31 -21.95
C PRO A 265 -1.05 -2.40 -21.54
N ARG A 266 -2.31 -2.02 -21.34
CA ARG A 266 -3.39 -2.94 -20.97
C ARG A 266 -3.51 -4.06 -22.00
N GLY A 267 -3.59 -5.31 -21.52
CA GLY A 267 -3.74 -6.50 -22.36
C GLY A 267 -2.46 -6.97 -23.06
N ALA A 268 -1.31 -6.33 -22.83
CA ALA A 268 -0.05 -6.82 -23.37
C ALA A 268 0.37 -8.16 -22.75
N SER A 269 0.93 -9.05 -23.58
CA SER A 269 1.44 -10.35 -23.14
C SER A 269 2.83 -10.24 -22.52
N GLY A 270 3.21 -11.27 -21.74
CA GLY A 270 4.55 -11.38 -21.15
C GLY A 270 4.72 -10.64 -19.81
N ARG A 271 5.95 -10.17 -19.56
CA ARG A 271 6.32 -9.48 -18.31
C ARG A 271 5.58 -8.15 -18.21
N MET A 272 5.14 -7.83 -17.00
CA MET A 272 4.37 -6.62 -16.71
C MET A 272 5.18 -5.66 -15.84
N VAL A 273 5.30 -4.42 -16.29
CA VAL A 273 5.71 -3.26 -15.50
C VAL A 273 4.44 -2.58 -15.03
N TYR A 274 4.10 -2.79 -13.76
CA TYR A 274 2.90 -2.19 -13.16
C TYR A 274 2.98 -0.65 -13.12
N SER A 275 4.20 -0.10 -13.00
CA SER A 275 4.46 1.35 -12.83
C SER A 275 3.71 1.96 -11.63
N ARG A 276 3.83 3.28 -11.50
CA ARG A 276 3.21 4.10 -10.46
C ARG A 276 2.00 4.87 -11.02
N VAL A 277 1.24 5.52 -10.13
CA VAL A 277 -0.03 6.18 -10.46
C VAL A 277 0.01 7.69 -10.18
N SER A 278 -0.39 8.47 -11.18
CA SER A 278 -0.88 9.85 -11.04
C SER A 278 -2.26 9.93 -11.69
N GLY A 279 -3.32 9.92 -10.90
CA GLY A 279 -4.67 9.81 -11.44
C GLY A 279 -5.77 9.84 -10.38
N VAL A 280 -7.01 9.74 -10.83
CA VAL A 280 -8.19 9.59 -9.97
C VAL A 280 -8.70 8.16 -10.07
N GLN A 281 -8.53 7.40 -9.01
CA GLN A 281 -9.03 6.03 -8.85
C GLN A 281 -10.50 6.01 -8.49
N ILE A 282 -11.20 4.96 -8.91
CA ILE A 282 -12.54 4.61 -8.45
C ILE A 282 -12.41 3.61 -7.30
N GLY A 283 -12.93 4.03 -6.14
CA GLY A 283 -13.01 3.24 -4.93
C GLY A 283 -11.83 3.42 -3.99
N SER A 284 -12.12 3.43 -2.69
CA SER A 284 -11.15 3.58 -1.60
C SER A 284 -11.31 2.50 -0.53
N THR A 285 -12.43 1.76 -0.56
CA THR A 285 -12.73 0.69 0.40
C THR A 285 -13.25 -0.54 -0.32
N TRP A 286 -12.69 -1.70 -0.01
CA TRP A 286 -13.22 -3.01 -0.36
C TRP A 286 -13.98 -3.60 0.83
N ARG A 287 -15.30 -3.71 0.73
CA ARG A 287 -16.12 -4.32 1.79
C ARG A 287 -16.66 -5.67 1.35
N ALA A 288 -16.50 -6.68 2.19
CA ALA A 288 -16.94 -8.04 1.88
C ALA A 288 -17.44 -8.81 3.10
N THR A 289 -18.40 -9.70 2.85
CA THR A 289 -18.76 -10.79 3.77
C THR A 289 -18.34 -12.10 3.14
N LEU A 290 -17.46 -12.85 3.81
CA LEU A 290 -16.86 -14.07 3.27
C LEU A 290 -17.69 -15.27 3.73
N THR A 291 -18.47 -15.84 2.81
CA THR A 291 -19.35 -17.00 3.05
C THR A 291 -19.04 -18.15 2.10
N ASP A 292 -19.62 -19.31 2.37
CA ASP A 292 -19.68 -20.37 1.36
C ASP A 292 -20.67 -20.00 0.23
N PRO A 293 -20.46 -20.49 -1.01
CA PRO A 293 -21.38 -20.27 -2.12
C PRO A 293 -22.82 -20.62 -1.75
N GLY A 294 -23.74 -19.67 -1.92
CA GLY A 294 -25.16 -19.86 -1.62
C GLY A 294 -25.52 -19.88 -0.12
N SER A 295 -24.57 -19.56 0.77
CA SER A 295 -24.75 -19.56 2.23
C SER A 295 -24.64 -18.15 2.83
N SER A 296 -25.29 -17.93 3.98
CA SER A 296 -25.11 -16.73 4.83
C SER A 296 -23.93 -16.85 5.81
N HIS A 297 -23.28 -18.01 5.84
CA HIS A 297 -22.18 -18.32 6.75
C HIS A 297 -21.01 -18.97 5.99
N LEU A 298 -19.83 -18.90 6.60
CA LEU A 298 -18.66 -19.68 6.23
C LEU A 298 -18.53 -20.86 7.18
N ASN A 299 -18.67 -22.08 6.68
CA ASN A 299 -18.50 -23.26 7.51
C ASN A 299 -17.01 -23.52 7.77
N ILE A 300 -16.68 -23.87 9.02
CA ILE A 300 -15.31 -24.23 9.38
C ILE A 300 -15.05 -25.70 9.02
N GLU A 301 -14.19 -25.91 8.04
CA GLU A 301 -13.85 -27.24 7.49
C GLU A 301 -12.46 -27.71 7.95
N ASP A 302 -12.06 -28.93 7.58
CA ASP A 302 -10.70 -29.45 7.85
C ASP A 302 -9.66 -28.93 6.84
N ALA A 303 -10.11 -28.39 5.72
CA ALA A 303 -9.27 -27.72 4.74
C ALA A 303 -9.20 -26.20 5.02
N PRO A 304 -8.02 -25.57 4.93
CA PRO A 304 -7.91 -24.12 4.93
C PRO A 304 -8.65 -23.51 3.74
N VAL A 305 -9.19 -22.31 3.95
CA VAL A 305 -9.74 -21.44 2.90
C VAL A 305 -9.00 -20.11 2.90
N SER A 306 -8.75 -19.56 1.72
CA SER A 306 -7.88 -18.41 1.51
C SER A 306 -8.47 -17.45 0.47
N TRP A 307 -8.22 -16.15 0.66
CA TRP A 307 -8.62 -15.10 -0.27
C TRP A 307 -7.45 -14.15 -0.56
N PRO A 308 -7.13 -13.89 -1.83
CA PRO A 308 -6.16 -12.87 -2.20
C PRO A 308 -6.58 -11.48 -1.69
N ILE A 309 -5.61 -10.69 -1.26
CA ILE A 309 -5.72 -9.27 -0.93
C ILE A 309 -4.78 -8.51 -1.88
N SER A 310 -5.34 -7.55 -2.61
CA SER A 310 -4.68 -6.79 -3.67
C SER A 310 -4.14 -7.69 -4.79
N SER A 311 -4.99 -8.56 -5.35
CA SER A 311 -4.59 -9.41 -6.48
C SER A 311 -4.36 -8.63 -7.78
N LEU A 312 -3.44 -9.14 -8.62
CA LEU A 312 -2.89 -8.46 -9.80
C LEU A 312 -3.09 -9.27 -11.09
N GLU A 313 -2.97 -8.62 -12.26
CA GLU A 313 -3.04 -9.27 -13.58
C GLU A 313 -2.00 -10.39 -13.79
N ARG A 314 -0.86 -10.33 -13.09
CA ARG A 314 0.16 -11.42 -13.05
C ARG A 314 0.37 -11.89 -11.61
N GLY A 315 -0.72 -11.98 -10.85
CA GLY A 315 -0.72 -12.33 -9.43
C GLY A 315 -2.12 -12.60 -8.89
N GLU A 316 -2.99 -13.21 -9.69
CA GLU A 316 -4.38 -13.52 -9.32
C GLU A 316 -4.55 -14.85 -8.58
N LEU A 317 -3.47 -15.61 -8.42
CA LEU A 317 -3.45 -16.92 -7.73
C LEU A 317 -4.47 -17.91 -8.31
N GLN A 318 -4.70 -17.85 -9.63
CA GLN A 318 -5.65 -18.68 -10.39
C GLN A 318 -7.12 -18.59 -9.90
N THR A 319 -7.47 -17.49 -9.23
CA THR A 319 -8.87 -17.20 -8.87
C THR A 319 -9.66 -16.56 -10.01
N GLY A 320 -8.97 -16.12 -11.07
CA GLY A 320 -9.55 -15.30 -12.15
C GLY A 320 -9.93 -13.87 -11.72
N GLN A 321 -9.60 -13.47 -10.48
CA GLN A 321 -9.92 -12.16 -9.94
C GLN A 321 -8.68 -11.25 -9.90
N ILE A 322 -8.84 -10.06 -10.49
CA ILE A 322 -7.92 -8.93 -10.36
C ILE A 322 -8.61 -7.87 -9.49
N GLN A 323 -7.95 -7.44 -8.41
CA GLN A 323 -8.51 -6.46 -7.47
C GLN A 323 -8.02 -5.04 -7.71
N THR A 324 -7.08 -4.84 -8.63
CA THR A 324 -6.60 -3.53 -9.09
C THR A 324 -7.76 -2.55 -9.32
N ALA A 325 -7.69 -1.36 -8.73
CA ALA A 325 -8.69 -0.33 -8.93
C ALA A 325 -8.55 0.39 -10.30
N GLU A 326 -9.66 0.55 -11.01
CA GLU A 326 -9.69 1.30 -12.27
C GLU A 326 -9.49 2.81 -12.02
N LEU A 327 -8.87 3.50 -12.98
CA LEU A 327 -8.71 4.95 -12.95
C LEU A 327 -9.79 5.62 -13.80
N LYS A 328 -10.51 6.57 -13.19
CA LYS A 328 -11.49 7.42 -13.88
C LYS A 328 -10.80 8.36 -14.88
N ALA A 329 -9.64 8.89 -14.53
CA ALA A 329 -8.73 9.61 -15.42
C ALA A 329 -7.32 9.56 -14.84
N PHE A 330 -6.30 9.70 -15.68
CA PHE A 330 -4.90 9.59 -15.27
C PHE A 330 -3.96 10.34 -16.23
N ASP A 331 -2.78 10.71 -15.72
CA ASP A 331 -1.76 11.42 -16.49
C ASP A 331 -1.16 10.53 -17.59
N ALA A 332 -0.74 11.14 -18.70
CA ALA A 332 0.04 10.42 -19.71
C ALA A 332 1.32 9.83 -19.09
N GLY A 333 1.66 8.58 -19.44
CA GLY A 333 2.85 7.89 -18.97
C GLY A 333 2.75 7.31 -17.54
N THR A 334 1.55 7.26 -16.96
CA THR A 334 1.28 6.60 -15.68
C THR A 334 0.54 5.28 -15.88
N ALA A 335 0.59 4.38 -14.88
CA ALA A 335 -0.21 3.15 -14.88
C ALA A 335 -1.69 3.43 -15.19
N TRP A 336 -2.30 2.56 -16.02
CA TRP A 336 -3.70 2.68 -16.42
C TRP A 336 -4.68 2.23 -15.32
N ALA A 337 -4.16 1.62 -14.26
CA ALA A 337 -4.92 1.22 -13.09
C ALA A 337 -4.06 1.29 -11.82
N ALA A 338 -4.68 1.43 -10.65
CA ALA A 338 -3.99 1.48 -9.36
C ALA A 338 -3.67 0.07 -8.85
N HIS A 339 -2.70 -0.57 -9.49
CA HIS A 339 -2.39 -1.98 -9.31
C HIS A 339 -2.15 -2.40 -7.86
N GLY A 340 -1.40 -1.61 -7.10
CA GLY A 340 -1.07 -1.93 -5.72
C GLY A 340 -2.22 -1.75 -4.73
N ASN A 341 -3.30 -1.06 -5.10
CA ASN A 341 -4.38 -0.63 -4.17
C ASN A 341 -3.83 0.04 -2.89
N TYR A 342 -2.72 0.77 -2.99
CA TYR A 342 -2.15 1.47 -1.85
C TYR A 342 -3.16 2.46 -1.25
N GLY A 343 -3.29 2.45 0.07
CA GLY A 343 -4.27 3.26 0.79
C GLY A 343 -5.70 2.72 0.77
N VAL A 344 -6.02 1.65 0.02
CA VAL A 344 -7.35 1.04 0.06
C VAL A 344 -7.58 0.33 1.39
N GLU A 345 -8.73 0.59 2.01
CA GLU A 345 -9.19 -0.15 3.20
C GLU A 345 -9.90 -1.44 2.79
N TYR A 346 -9.45 -2.58 3.29
CA TYR A 346 -10.19 -3.83 3.22
C TYR A 346 -10.93 -4.01 4.54
N ASP A 347 -12.24 -4.19 4.46
CA ASP A 347 -13.16 -4.35 5.58
C ASP A 347 -13.97 -5.65 5.43
N LEU A 348 -13.49 -6.70 6.09
CA LEU A 348 -13.83 -8.08 5.78
C LEU A 348 -14.53 -8.73 6.98
N THR A 349 -15.71 -9.29 6.77
CA THR A 349 -16.49 -9.99 7.81
C THR A 349 -16.62 -11.47 7.49
N LEU A 350 -16.26 -12.33 8.44
CA LEU A 350 -16.33 -13.78 8.33
C LEU A 350 -17.40 -14.29 9.34
N PRO A 351 -18.64 -14.56 8.90
CA PRO A 351 -19.67 -15.19 9.71
C PRO A 351 -19.43 -16.71 9.81
N LEU A 352 -18.57 -17.12 10.72
CA LEU A 352 -18.14 -18.51 10.90
C LEU A 352 -19.25 -19.36 11.52
N ARG A 353 -19.40 -20.61 11.05
CA ARG A 353 -20.29 -21.62 11.65
C ARG A 353 -19.58 -22.96 11.79
N ASN A 354 -19.77 -23.64 12.92
CA ASN A 354 -19.41 -25.04 13.08
C ASN A 354 -20.61 -25.93 12.75
N GLN A 355 -20.58 -26.64 11.62
CA GLN A 355 -21.62 -27.63 11.29
C GLN A 355 -21.30 -29.05 11.80
N GLY A 356 -20.10 -29.26 12.32
CA GLY A 356 -19.68 -30.54 12.85
C GLY A 356 -20.32 -30.86 14.21
N SER A 357 -20.20 -32.13 14.61
CA SER A 357 -20.63 -32.62 15.92
C SER A 357 -19.59 -32.45 17.03
N GLN A 358 -18.38 -31.97 16.69
CA GLN A 358 -17.27 -31.75 17.61
C GLN A 358 -16.90 -30.28 17.66
N GLN A 359 -16.33 -29.85 18.79
CA GLN A 359 -15.72 -28.53 18.89
C GLN A 359 -14.63 -28.41 17.83
N ARG A 360 -14.51 -27.24 17.19
CA ARG A 360 -13.47 -26.95 16.18
C ARG A 360 -12.78 -25.64 16.50
N THR A 361 -11.49 -25.57 16.20
CA THR A 361 -10.67 -24.35 16.36
C THR A 361 -10.03 -23.99 15.04
N VAL A 362 -10.16 -22.73 14.65
CA VAL A 362 -9.56 -22.16 13.44
C VAL A 362 -8.73 -20.93 13.80
N ALA A 363 -7.77 -20.57 12.97
CA ALA A 363 -6.90 -19.40 13.13
C ALA A 363 -6.98 -18.48 11.91
N ILE A 364 -6.88 -17.17 12.14
CA ILE A 364 -6.73 -16.18 11.08
C ILE A 364 -5.25 -15.91 10.82
N THR A 365 -4.84 -15.93 9.55
CA THR A 365 -3.48 -15.54 9.13
C THR A 365 -3.53 -14.59 7.94
N LEU A 366 -2.51 -13.74 7.81
CA LEU A 366 -2.21 -13.03 6.57
C LEU A 366 -0.87 -13.54 6.05
N ASP A 367 -0.90 -14.22 4.91
CA ASP A 367 0.25 -14.89 4.30
C ASP A 367 0.83 -14.05 3.15
N SER A 368 2.10 -14.29 2.79
CA SER A 368 2.76 -13.69 1.62
C SER A 368 3.36 -14.77 0.72
N PRO A 369 2.53 -15.61 0.08
CA PRO A 369 2.99 -16.76 -0.69
C PRO A 369 3.78 -16.36 -1.94
N ASP A 370 4.50 -17.32 -2.54
CA ASP A 370 5.02 -17.15 -3.89
C ASP A 370 3.87 -17.15 -4.90
N LYS A 371 3.57 -15.98 -5.45
CA LYS A 371 2.46 -15.79 -6.41
C LYS A 371 2.62 -16.54 -7.73
N ASN A 372 3.84 -16.93 -8.12
CA ASN A 372 4.08 -17.64 -9.39
C ASN A 372 3.86 -19.15 -9.26
N SER A 373 4.02 -19.67 -8.05
CA SER A 373 3.94 -21.11 -7.73
C SER A 373 2.63 -21.48 -7.02
N SER A 374 1.92 -20.48 -6.49
CA SER A 374 0.63 -20.62 -5.82
C SER A 374 -0.54 -20.51 -6.79
N GLY A 375 -1.67 -21.13 -6.44
CA GLY A 375 -2.83 -21.20 -7.32
C GLY A 375 -4.09 -21.72 -6.63
N ASN A 376 -5.09 -22.09 -7.44
CA ASN A 376 -6.35 -22.61 -6.94
C ASN A 376 -6.14 -24.04 -6.43
N GLY A 377 -6.18 -24.22 -5.10
CA GLY A 377 -5.96 -25.49 -4.42
C GLY A 377 -4.67 -25.55 -3.58
N GLN A 378 -3.74 -24.61 -3.75
CA GLN A 378 -2.49 -24.61 -2.98
C GLN A 378 -1.83 -23.23 -2.86
N LEU A 379 -1.17 -23.02 -1.72
CA LEU A 379 -0.25 -21.91 -1.49
C LEU A 379 1.17 -22.45 -1.30
N VAL A 380 2.12 -21.82 -1.97
CA VAL A 380 3.54 -22.21 -1.96
C VAL A 380 4.36 -21.15 -1.24
N PHE A 381 5.23 -21.62 -0.36
CA PHE A 381 6.05 -20.84 0.55
C PHE A 381 7.52 -21.25 0.45
N ASN A 382 8.40 -20.34 0.84
CA ASN A 382 9.83 -20.57 0.98
C ASN A 382 10.11 -21.00 2.42
N GLY A 383 10.96 -22.01 2.61
CA GLY A 383 11.37 -22.49 3.93
C GLY A 383 12.40 -21.60 4.61
N SER A 384 12.94 -20.58 3.92
CA SER A 384 13.79 -19.56 4.52
C SER A 384 13.13 -18.18 4.52
N ASP A 385 13.29 -17.46 5.63
CA ASP A 385 12.83 -16.08 5.79
C ASP A 385 13.82 -15.05 5.18
N SER A 386 14.51 -15.41 4.08
CA SER A 386 15.60 -14.60 3.51
C SER A 386 15.16 -13.63 2.40
N GLY A 387 13.91 -13.74 1.94
CA GLY A 387 13.37 -12.92 0.84
C GLY A 387 13.14 -11.45 1.20
N PRO A 388 12.90 -10.58 0.19
CA PRO A 388 12.53 -9.18 0.44
C PRO A 388 11.23 -9.09 1.24
N VAL A 389 11.07 -7.99 1.98
CA VAL A 389 9.80 -7.66 2.65
C VAL A 389 8.76 -7.35 1.58
N MET A 390 7.62 -8.03 1.66
CA MET A 390 6.49 -7.89 0.74
C MET A 390 5.28 -7.26 1.42
N PHE A 391 5.18 -7.33 2.74
CA PHE A 391 4.16 -6.61 3.49
C PHE A 391 4.76 -6.08 4.78
N ARG A 392 4.50 -4.80 5.06
CA ARG A 392 4.88 -4.16 6.31
C ARG A 392 3.76 -3.23 6.72
N GLY A 393 3.01 -3.61 7.74
CA GLY A 393 1.89 -2.78 8.17
C GLY A 393 0.97 -3.44 9.17
N PRO A 394 -0.04 -2.69 9.62
CA PRO A 394 -0.98 -3.15 10.61
C PRO A 394 -2.14 -3.93 10.01
N ILE A 395 -2.68 -4.85 10.81
CA ILE A 395 -3.93 -5.56 10.60
C ILE A 395 -4.73 -5.55 11.90
N GLU A 396 -6.03 -5.25 11.82
CA GLU A 396 -6.95 -5.25 12.94
C GLU A 396 -7.87 -6.47 12.82
N VAL A 397 -8.01 -7.23 13.91
CA VAL A 397 -8.92 -8.37 13.98
C VAL A 397 -9.79 -8.24 15.22
N SER A 398 -11.08 -8.53 15.09
CA SER A 398 -12.01 -8.61 16.21
C SER A 398 -12.85 -9.89 16.13
N GLY A 399 -13.36 -10.34 17.28
CA GLY A 399 -14.10 -11.59 17.38
C GLY A 399 -13.23 -12.84 17.62
N LEU A 400 -11.93 -12.67 17.89
CA LEU A 400 -11.02 -13.76 18.28
C LEU A 400 -11.35 -14.29 19.67
N ASP A 401 -10.80 -15.43 20.06
CA ASP A 401 -10.90 -15.91 21.44
C ASP A 401 -10.21 -14.95 22.42
N ALA A 402 -10.85 -14.71 23.56
CA ALA A 402 -10.31 -13.92 24.66
C ALA A 402 -10.58 -14.61 26.02
N GLN A 403 -10.00 -14.05 27.07
CA GLN A 403 -10.22 -14.54 28.43
C GLN A 403 -11.71 -14.55 28.80
N GLY A 404 -12.14 -15.58 29.53
CA GLY A 404 -13.51 -15.72 29.98
C GLY A 404 -14.50 -16.16 28.90
N GLY A 405 -14.01 -16.70 27.76
CA GLY A 405 -14.85 -17.28 26.70
C GLY A 405 -15.62 -16.25 25.85
N ARG A 406 -15.33 -14.95 26.01
CA ARG A 406 -15.96 -13.89 25.21
C ARG A 406 -15.13 -13.62 23.95
N PRO A 407 -15.76 -13.24 22.83
CA PRO A 407 -15.03 -12.75 21.67
C PRO A 407 -14.26 -11.46 22.01
N SER A 408 -13.03 -11.34 21.51
CA SER A 408 -12.19 -10.17 21.70
C SER A 408 -12.78 -8.94 21.02
N GLY A 409 -12.55 -7.76 21.60
CA GLY A 409 -12.65 -6.51 20.88
C GLY A 409 -11.61 -6.40 19.76
N ARG A 410 -11.37 -5.17 19.29
CA ARG A 410 -10.33 -4.88 18.29
C ARG A 410 -8.95 -5.20 18.86
N ARG A 411 -8.22 -6.09 18.19
CA ARG A 411 -6.81 -6.39 18.41
C ARG A 411 -6.05 -5.99 17.17
N ARG A 412 -4.97 -5.23 17.32
CA ARG A 412 -4.12 -4.80 16.21
C ARG A 412 -2.78 -5.48 16.30
N PHE A 413 -2.27 -5.84 15.13
CA PHE A 413 -0.98 -6.47 14.97
C PHE A 413 -0.23 -5.74 13.88
N HIS A 414 1.04 -5.46 14.08
CA HIS A 414 1.95 -5.09 13.02
C HIS A 414 2.62 -6.35 12.47
N LEU A 415 2.63 -6.48 11.14
CA LEU A 415 3.25 -7.58 10.43
C LEU A 415 4.45 -7.13 9.62
N VAL A 416 5.46 -7.99 9.54
CA VAL A 416 6.54 -7.93 8.54
C VAL A 416 6.59 -9.27 7.83
N LEU A 417 6.04 -9.34 6.61
CA LEU A 417 6.01 -10.56 5.82
C LEU A 417 7.00 -10.46 4.67
N ARG A 418 7.77 -11.52 4.46
CA ARG A 418 8.72 -11.66 3.36
C ARG A 418 8.16 -12.51 2.23
N ARG A 419 8.82 -12.47 1.07
CA ARG A 419 8.43 -13.24 -0.11
C ARG A 419 8.41 -14.74 0.20
N GLY A 420 7.27 -15.37 -0.06
CA GLY A 420 7.06 -16.79 0.20
C GLY A 420 6.89 -17.10 1.69
N GLN A 421 6.65 -16.15 2.57
CA GLN A 421 6.50 -16.42 4.00
C GLN A 421 5.07 -16.85 4.35
N GLU A 422 4.95 -17.94 5.14
CA GLU A 422 3.70 -18.29 5.79
C GLU A 422 3.39 -17.29 6.92
N GLY A 423 2.16 -16.78 6.97
CA GLY A 423 1.74 -15.79 7.94
C GLY A 423 1.62 -16.35 9.36
N PRO A 424 1.95 -15.56 10.39
CA PRO A 424 1.73 -15.94 11.78
C PRO A 424 0.23 -15.98 12.10
N GLN A 425 -0.15 -16.75 13.13
CA GLN A 425 -1.51 -16.72 13.67
C GLN A 425 -1.77 -15.37 14.36
N LEU A 426 -2.79 -14.64 13.87
CA LEU A 426 -3.27 -13.41 14.50
C LEU A 426 -4.13 -13.71 15.73
N GLY A 427 -4.73 -14.90 15.74
CA GLY A 427 -5.50 -15.43 16.85
C GLY A 427 -6.35 -16.60 16.42
N GLN A 428 -6.97 -17.25 17.39
CA GLN A 428 -7.81 -18.43 17.20
C GLN A 428 -9.27 -18.09 17.48
N ILE A 429 -10.16 -18.92 16.92
CA ILE A 429 -11.59 -18.93 17.17
C ILE A 429 -12.00 -20.38 17.40
N THR A 430 -12.48 -20.67 18.60
CA THR A 430 -13.09 -21.94 18.96
C THR A 430 -14.61 -21.83 18.89
N LEU A 431 -15.23 -22.82 18.24
CA LEU A 431 -16.68 -22.94 18.08
C LEU A 431 -17.16 -24.32 18.52
N ALA A 432 -18.14 -24.37 19.41
CA ALA A 432 -18.88 -25.57 19.77
C ALA A 432 -19.74 -26.08 18.58
N PRO A 433 -20.23 -27.33 18.61
CA PRO A 433 -21.14 -27.85 17.59
C PRO A 433 -22.35 -26.93 17.37
N GLY A 434 -22.60 -26.53 16.13
CA GLY A 434 -23.70 -25.63 15.74
C GLY A 434 -23.46 -24.14 16.03
N GLU A 435 -22.40 -23.79 16.77
CA GLU A 435 -22.11 -22.40 17.13
C GLU A 435 -21.79 -21.55 15.90
N THR A 436 -22.18 -20.27 15.97
CA THR A 436 -21.87 -19.27 14.96
C THR A 436 -21.18 -18.08 15.62
N ARG A 437 -20.10 -17.58 15.02
CA ARG A 437 -19.37 -16.39 15.48
C ARG A 437 -18.98 -15.50 14.30
N SER A 438 -19.06 -14.19 14.48
CA SER A 438 -18.58 -13.24 13.49
C SER A 438 -17.18 -12.77 13.83
N VAL A 439 -16.26 -12.89 12.88
CA VAL A 439 -14.92 -12.31 12.93
C VAL A 439 -14.86 -11.16 11.94
N ARG A 440 -14.16 -10.08 12.28
CA ARG A 440 -13.91 -8.97 11.36
C ARG A 440 -12.42 -8.70 11.26
N VAL A 441 -11.93 -8.58 10.02
CA VAL A 441 -10.55 -8.27 9.68
C VAL A 441 -10.55 -6.94 8.91
N ARG A 442 -9.71 -6.00 9.34
CA ARG A 442 -9.51 -4.72 8.66
C ARG A 442 -8.03 -4.45 8.44
N LEU A 443 -7.69 -3.91 7.28
CA LEU A 443 -6.36 -3.36 7.00
C LEU A 443 -6.46 -2.24 5.97
N VAL A 444 -5.56 -1.26 6.07
CA VAL A 444 -5.31 -0.30 4.99
C VAL A 444 -4.05 -0.78 4.28
N TYR A 445 -4.13 -1.03 2.98
CA TYR A 445 -3.01 -1.63 2.25
C TYR A 445 -1.82 -0.65 2.18
N PRO A 446 -0.68 -0.94 2.85
CA PRO A 446 0.39 0.05 3.01
C PRO A 446 1.13 0.35 1.71
N ALA A 447 1.59 1.59 1.54
CA ALA A 447 2.34 2.03 0.35
C ALA A 447 3.62 1.23 0.07
N ASP A 448 4.27 0.73 1.13
CA ASP A 448 5.52 -0.05 1.06
C ASP A 448 5.28 -1.56 0.83
N ALA A 449 4.04 -1.97 0.55
CA ALA A 449 3.70 -3.37 0.30
C ALA A 449 3.89 -3.77 -1.18
N THR A 450 4.13 -5.06 -1.41
CA THR A 450 4.18 -5.68 -2.74
C THR A 450 3.13 -6.81 -2.79
N PRO A 451 2.09 -6.66 -3.64
CA PRO A 451 1.01 -7.63 -3.73
C PRO A 451 1.35 -8.93 -4.48
N PRO A 452 0.53 -9.99 -4.30
CA PRO A 452 -0.61 -10.07 -3.37
C PRO A 452 -0.21 -10.59 -1.97
N GLN A 453 -1.02 -10.27 -0.96
CA GLN A 453 -1.09 -11.04 0.28
C GLN A 453 -2.31 -11.94 0.27
N VAL A 454 -2.41 -12.89 1.21
CA VAL A 454 -3.54 -13.83 1.27
C VAL A 454 -4.08 -13.92 2.69
N LEU A 455 -5.35 -13.56 2.88
CA LEU A 455 -6.06 -13.81 4.14
C LEU A 455 -6.48 -15.28 4.18
N SER A 456 -6.18 -16.00 5.26
CA SER A 456 -6.56 -17.41 5.39
C SER A 456 -7.28 -17.70 6.70
N LEU A 457 -8.25 -18.60 6.64
CA LEU A 457 -8.84 -19.28 7.80
C LEU A 457 -8.29 -20.71 7.83
N ARG A 458 -7.52 -21.03 8.87
CA ARG A 458 -6.75 -22.27 8.97
C ARG A 458 -7.26 -23.14 10.13
N PRO A 459 -7.57 -24.42 9.92
CA PRO A 459 -7.83 -25.34 11.02
C PRO A 459 -6.61 -25.47 11.92
N VAL A 460 -6.83 -25.45 13.24
CA VAL A 460 -5.78 -25.71 14.24
C VAL A 460 -5.84 -27.18 14.60
N LYS A 461 -4.71 -27.87 14.51
CA LYS A 461 -4.61 -29.29 14.84
C LYS A 461 -5.03 -29.49 16.31
N GLN A 462 -6.12 -30.20 16.53
CA GLN A 462 -6.57 -30.52 17.89
C GLN A 462 -5.72 -31.67 18.42
N SER A 463 -5.12 -31.49 19.60
CA SER A 463 -4.55 -32.60 20.35
C SER A 463 -5.71 -33.47 20.83
N THR A 464 -5.81 -34.71 20.34
CA THR A 464 -6.68 -35.70 20.97
C THR A 464 -6.19 -35.94 22.39
N GLU A 465 -7.01 -35.66 23.39
CA GLU A 465 -6.77 -36.18 24.75
C GLU A 465 -6.64 -37.70 24.66
N ALA A 466 -5.55 -38.23 25.24
CA ALA A 466 -5.40 -39.67 25.39
C ALA A 466 -6.61 -40.22 26.16
N PRO A 467 -7.13 -41.40 25.81
CA PRO A 467 -8.18 -42.04 26.60
C PRO A 467 -7.70 -42.13 28.04
N VAL A 468 -8.44 -41.51 28.96
CA VAL A 468 -8.28 -41.75 30.38
C VAL A 468 -8.75 -43.19 30.60
N ASP A 469 -7.81 -44.13 30.63
CA ASP A 469 -8.06 -45.47 31.16
C ASP A 469 -8.61 -45.28 32.57
N ARG A 470 -9.92 -45.54 32.73
CA ARG A 470 -10.52 -45.62 34.05
C ARG A 470 -10.09 -46.94 34.68
N PRO A 471 -9.70 -46.94 35.97
CA PRO A 471 -9.20 -48.12 36.67
C PRO A 471 -10.25 -49.23 36.81
#